data_AF-A0A9J6FWJ5-F1
#
_entry.id   AF-A0A9J6FWJ5-F1
#
_cell.length_a   1.000
_cell.length_b   1.000
_cell.length_c   1.000
_cell.angle_alpha   90.00
_cell.angle_beta   90.00
_cell.angle_gamma   90.00
#
_symmetry.space_group_name_H-M   'P 1'
#
loop_
_entity.id
_entity.type
_entity.pdbx_description
1 polymer ?
#
loop_
_entity_poly.entity_id
_entity_poly.type
_entity_poly.pdbx_seq_one_letter_code
_entity_poly.pdbx_strand_id
1 'polypeptide(L)'
;MPKGNKLHTTIQQHRVIVLTGTTYPTRTGNIITGDTSPDLMLIKNVAQAEWKNLEESLGSDNYIVESIIPTAYLRHTMKSDKCMYTSA
;
A
#
# COMPACT_ATOMS: atom_id res chain seq x y z
N MET A 1 -17.30 7.24 -19.64
CA MET A 1 -16.33 6.16 -19.27
C MET A 1 -16.52 5.82 -17.80
N PRO A 2 -16.74 4.55 -17.43
CA PRO A 2 -16.78 4.14 -16.02
C PRO A 2 -15.47 4.52 -15.32
N LYS A 3 -15.53 4.97 -14.05
CA LYS A 3 -14.36 5.40 -13.29
C LYS A 3 -13.25 4.34 -13.26
N GLY A 4 -13.63 3.06 -13.19
CA GLY A 4 -12.71 1.91 -13.19
C GLY A 4 -11.87 1.79 -14.47
N ASN A 5 -12.43 2.04 -15.64
CA ASN A 5 -11.69 1.92 -16.91
C ASN A 5 -10.58 2.98 -16.99
N LYS A 6 -10.88 4.21 -16.57
CA LYS A 6 -9.88 5.29 -16.52
C LYS A 6 -8.76 4.97 -15.52
N LEU A 7 -9.12 4.42 -14.36
CA LEU A 7 -8.16 4.01 -13.35
C LEU A 7 -7.26 2.87 -13.85
N HIS A 8 -7.85 1.84 -14.47
CA HIS A 8 -7.12 0.72 -15.06
C HIS A 8 -6.11 1.19 -16.11
N THR A 9 -6.53 2.04 -17.05
CA THR A 9 -5.60 2.64 -18.03
C THR A 9 -4.47 3.39 -17.37
N THR A 10 -4.75 4.17 -16.32
CA THR A 10 -3.74 4.94 -15.59
C THR A 10 -2.74 4.03 -14.88
N ILE A 11 -3.22 2.96 -14.22
CA ILE A 11 -2.38 1.95 -13.56
C ILE A 11 -1.43 1.31 -14.56
N GLN A 12 -1.94 0.90 -15.73
CA GLN A 12 -1.12 0.31 -16.81
C GLN A 12 -0.07 1.29 -17.33
N GLN A 13 -0.46 2.54 -17.62
CA GLN A 13 0.45 3.58 -18.12
C GLN A 13 1.61 3.86 -17.15
N HIS A 14 1.33 3.84 -15.85
CA HIS A 14 2.34 4.16 -14.82
C HIS A 14 3.13 2.94 -14.33
N ARG A 15 2.84 1.75 -14.87
CA ARG A 15 3.44 0.46 -14.48
C ARG A 15 3.33 0.21 -12.98
N VAL A 16 2.14 0.46 -12.44
CA VAL A 16 1.80 0.22 -11.04
C VAL A 16 1.08 -1.13 -10.94
N ILE A 17 1.32 -1.87 -9.87
CA ILE A 17 0.70 -3.17 -9.64
C ILE A 17 -0.41 -2.99 -8.60
N VAL A 18 -1.57 -3.61 -8.86
CA VAL A 18 -2.65 -3.73 -7.88
C VAL A 18 -2.35 -4.92 -6.98
N LEU A 19 -2.23 -4.68 -5.68
CA LEU A 19 -1.95 -5.73 -4.69
C LEU A 19 -3.22 -6.20 -3.95
N THR A 20 -4.31 -5.44 -4.03
CA THR A 20 -5.59 -5.79 -3.40
C THR A 20 -6.11 -7.14 -3.89
N GLY A 21 -6.39 -8.06 -2.96
CA GLY A 21 -7.12 -9.28 -3.22
C GLY A 21 -8.62 -9.03 -3.36
N THR A 22 -9.28 -9.70 -4.30
CA THR A 22 -10.72 -9.53 -4.58
C THR A 22 -11.60 -10.60 -3.94
N THR A 23 -11.02 -11.55 -3.19
CA THR A 23 -11.75 -12.66 -2.58
C THR A 23 -12.70 -12.19 -1.47
N TYR A 24 -12.29 -11.18 -0.71
CA TYR A 24 -13.05 -10.60 0.40
C TYR A 24 -13.34 -9.12 0.12
N PRO A 25 -14.57 -8.64 0.40
CA PRO A 25 -14.92 -7.25 0.19
C PRO A 25 -14.12 -6.33 1.11
N THR A 26 -13.75 -5.14 0.65
CA THR A 26 -13.11 -4.13 1.53
C THR A 26 -14.14 -3.22 2.21
N ARG A 27 -15.41 -3.32 1.80
CA ARG A 27 -16.52 -2.56 2.37
C ARG A 27 -17.78 -3.42 2.41
N THR A 28 -18.36 -3.53 3.60
CA THR A 28 -19.64 -4.20 3.82
C THR A 28 -20.78 -3.34 3.27
N GLY A 29 -21.69 -3.97 2.56
CA GLY A 29 -22.92 -3.36 2.09
C GLY A 29 -23.95 -3.19 3.21
N ASN A 30 -25.17 -2.87 2.80
CA ASN A 30 -26.33 -2.82 3.68
C ASN A 30 -27.53 -3.51 3.01
N ILE A 31 -28.73 -3.33 3.54
CA ILE A 31 -29.94 -3.97 2.98
C ILE A 31 -30.27 -3.53 1.54
N ILE A 32 -29.70 -2.41 1.06
CA ILE A 32 -29.94 -1.83 -0.27
C ILE A 32 -28.77 -2.12 -1.22
N THR A 33 -27.55 -2.23 -0.69
CA THR A 33 -26.30 -2.28 -1.47
C THR A 33 -25.50 -3.51 -1.08
N GLY A 34 -24.97 -4.26 -2.05
CA GLY A 34 -24.12 -5.42 -1.76
C GLY A 34 -22.72 -5.02 -1.29
N ASP A 35 -21.97 -6.01 -0.82
CA ASP A 35 -20.56 -5.85 -0.47
C ASP A 35 -19.73 -5.43 -1.68
N THR A 36 -18.73 -4.56 -1.45
CA THR A 36 -17.91 -3.98 -2.53
C THR A 36 -16.43 -3.91 -2.13
N SER A 37 -15.55 -3.82 -3.14
CA SER A 37 -14.11 -3.60 -2.94
C SER A 37 -13.62 -2.34 -3.64
N PRO A 38 -14.02 -1.14 -3.18
CA PRO A 38 -13.56 0.11 -3.78
C PRO A 38 -12.11 0.46 -3.41
N ASP A 39 -11.56 -0.14 -2.35
CA ASP A 39 -10.25 0.22 -1.81
C ASP A 39 -9.12 -0.55 -2.51
N LEU A 40 -8.13 0.19 -3.02
CA LEU A 40 -7.02 -0.38 -3.77
C LEU A 40 -5.68 -0.06 -3.12
N MET A 41 -4.87 -1.09 -2.88
CA MET A 41 -3.44 -0.95 -2.61
C MET A 41 -2.67 -1.07 -3.92
N LEU A 42 -1.90 -0.02 -4.21
CA LEU A 42 -1.11 0.10 -5.42
C LEU A 42 0.38 0.14 -5.05
N ILE A 43 1.20 -0.70 -5.68
CA ILE A 43 2.64 -0.74 -5.44
C ILE A 43 3.43 -0.41 -6.72
N LYS A 44 4.58 0.23 -6.56
CA LYS A 44 5.50 0.55 -7.64
C LYS A 44 6.94 0.38 -7.17
N ASN A 45 7.73 -0.39 -7.91
CA ASN A 45 9.13 -0.66 -7.60
C ASN A 45 9.38 -1.26 -6.20
N VAL A 46 8.38 -1.97 -5.66
CA VAL A 46 8.49 -2.71 -4.41
C VAL A 46 8.29 -4.18 -4.72
N ALA A 47 9.24 -5.01 -4.30
CA ALA A 47 9.10 -6.45 -4.33
C ALA A 47 8.58 -6.94 -2.97
N GLN A 48 7.83 -8.04 -2.97
CA GLN A 48 7.39 -8.73 -1.75
C GLN A 48 6.56 -7.86 -0.79
N ALA A 49 5.85 -6.85 -1.31
CA ALA A 49 4.80 -6.22 -0.53
C ALA A 49 3.67 -7.21 -0.29
N GLU A 50 3.12 -7.21 0.92
CA GLU A 50 1.99 -8.04 1.29
C GLU A 50 0.78 -7.16 1.60
N TRP A 51 -0.40 -7.70 1.30
CA TRP A 51 -1.69 -7.08 1.57
C TRP A 51 -2.62 -8.12 2.17
N LYS A 52 -3.35 -7.73 3.21
CA LYS A 52 -4.33 -8.58 3.86
C LYS A 52 -5.53 -7.75 4.29
N ASN A 53 -6.72 -8.20 3.92
CA ASN A 53 -7.96 -7.72 4.54
C ASN A 53 -8.11 -8.40 5.90
N LEU A 54 -8.26 -7.61 6.96
CA LEU A 54 -8.44 -8.16 8.31
C LEU A 54 -9.89 -8.55 8.59
N GLU A 55 -10.84 -8.11 7.76
CA GLU A 55 -12.29 -8.31 7.95
C GLU A 55 -12.80 -7.75 9.30
N GLU A 56 -12.03 -6.87 9.91
CA GLU A 56 -12.34 -6.13 11.14
C GLU A 56 -12.73 -4.69 10.80
N SER A 57 -13.66 -4.07 11.54
CA SER A 57 -14.01 -2.66 11.38
C SER A 57 -14.05 -1.92 12.73
N LEU A 58 -13.79 -0.61 12.70
CA LEU A 58 -13.85 0.27 13.88
C LEU A 58 -15.15 1.08 13.92
N GLY A 59 -16.27 0.46 13.50
CA GLY A 59 -17.58 1.10 13.44
C GLY A 59 -17.90 1.83 12.13
N SER A 60 -17.05 1.69 11.10
CA SER A 60 -17.35 2.05 9.70
C SER A 60 -17.85 0.85 8.90
N ASP A 61 -18.29 1.10 7.66
CA ASP A 61 -18.58 0.08 6.66
C ASP A 61 -17.33 -0.46 5.96
N ASN A 62 -16.18 0.22 6.07
CA ASN A 62 -14.89 -0.29 5.58
C ASN A 62 -14.24 -1.28 6.54
N TYR A 63 -13.61 -2.30 5.98
CA TYR A 63 -12.70 -3.20 6.70
C TYR A 63 -11.29 -2.65 6.77
N ILE A 64 -10.60 -2.96 7.87
CA ILE A 64 -9.19 -2.62 8.07
C ILE A 64 -8.34 -3.49 7.14
N VAL A 65 -7.37 -2.83 6.50
CA VAL A 65 -6.36 -3.47 5.67
C VAL A 65 -5.01 -3.40 6.37
N GLU A 66 -4.33 -4.53 6.43
CA GLU A 66 -2.93 -4.63 6.81
C GLU A 66 -2.05 -4.72 5.57
N SER A 67 -0.90 -4.05 5.61
CA SER A 67 0.11 -4.15 4.56
C SER A 67 1.51 -4.20 5.14
N ILE A 68 2.34 -5.09 4.59
CA ILE A 68 3.76 -5.19 4.95
C ILE A 68 4.56 -4.74 3.74
N ILE A 69 5.39 -3.70 3.92
CA ILE A 69 6.22 -3.13 2.86
C ILE A 69 7.69 -3.31 3.26
N PRO A 70 8.43 -4.20 2.59
CA PRO A 70 9.86 -4.34 2.84
C PRO A 70 10.60 -3.05 2.50
N THR A 71 11.33 -2.51 3.46
CA THR A 71 12.25 -1.39 3.23
C THR A 71 13.66 -1.92 3.03
N ALA A 72 14.42 -1.36 2.09
CA ALA A 72 15.86 -1.59 2.09
C ALA A 72 16.43 -1.14 3.44
N TYR A 73 17.35 -1.92 4.02
CA TYR A 73 18.16 -1.44 5.13
C TYR A 73 18.85 -0.15 4.68
N LEU A 74 18.44 0.99 5.24
CA LEU A 74 19.19 2.23 5.12
C LEU A 74 20.53 1.98 5.81
N ARG A 75 21.55 1.60 5.05
CA ARG A 75 22.93 1.60 5.52
C ARG A 75 23.27 3.06 5.78
N HIS A 76 23.00 3.55 6.99
CA HIS A 76 23.61 4.76 7.50
C HIS A 76 25.12 4.51 7.51
N THR A 77 25.82 4.79 6.41
CA THR A 77 27.24 5.07 6.49
C THR A 77 27.37 6.36 7.27
N MET A 78 27.45 6.24 8.60
CA MET A 78 27.96 7.30 9.45
C MET A 78 29.39 7.55 8.95
N LYS A 79 29.58 8.59 8.13
CA LYS A 79 30.92 9.15 7.93
C LYS A 79 31.35 9.66 9.30
N SER A 80 32.23 8.92 9.95
CA SER A 80 33.01 9.44 11.05
C SER A 80 33.98 10.44 10.44
N ASP A 81 33.57 11.70 10.36
CA ASP A 81 34.52 12.79 10.14
C ASP A 81 35.41 12.81 11.38
N LYS A 82 36.60 12.22 11.26
CA LYS A 82 37.67 12.36 12.25
C LYS A 82 38.01 13.85 12.32
N CYS A 83 37.52 14.53 13.35
CA CYS A 83 38.02 15.84 13.74
C CYS A 83 39.48 15.64 14.19
N MET A 84 40.43 15.87 13.28
CA MET A 84 41.84 15.96 13.62
C MET A 84 42.06 17.29 14.33
N TYR A 85 42.19 17.26 15.65
CA TYR A 85 42.84 18.36 16.37
C TYR A 85 44.35 18.19 16.20
N THR A 86 44.95 19.00 15.33
CA THR A 86 46.35 19.37 15.47
C THR A 86 46.40 20.65 16.29
N SER A 87 47.08 20.61 17.42
CA SER A 87 47.54 21.82 18.11
C SER A 87 48.92 21.50 18.66
N ALA A 88 49.83 22.43 18.37
CA ALA A 88 51.28 22.38 18.53
C ALA A 88 51.74 22.39 19.99
#